data_AF-A0A1B1MCK4-F1
#
_entry.id   AF-A0A1B1MCK4-F1
#
_cell.length_a   1.000
_cell.length_b   1.000
_cell.length_c   1.000
_cell.angle_alpha   90.00
_cell.angle_beta   90.00
_cell.angle_gamma   90.00
#
_symmetry.space_group_name_H-M   'P 1'
#
loop_
_entity.id
_entity.type
_entity.pdbx_description
1 polymer ?
#
loop_
_entity_poly.entity_id
_entity_poly.type
_entity_poly.pdbx_seq_one_letter_code
_entity_poly.pdbx_strand_id
1 'polypeptide(L)' 'MSVTFYTTRITWTIRPVIFVPLAHRQGTELPACAYDFKPRPPQRTD' A
#
# COMPACT_ATOMS: atom_id res chain seq x y z
N MET A 1 11.72 17.44 12.62
CA MET A 1 11.11 17.29 13.97
C MET A 1 11.91 16.23 14.72
N SER A 2 12.43 16.51 15.92
CA SER A 2 13.21 15.52 16.69
C SER A 2 12.85 15.52 18.17
N VAL A 3 12.89 14.36 18.81
CA VAL A 3 12.72 14.16 20.26
C VAL A 3 13.94 13.42 20.81
N THR A 4 14.34 13.72 22.04
CA THR A 4 15.46 13.06 22.73
C THR A 4 14.93 12.24 23.90
N PHE A 5 15.41 11.01 24.05
CA PHE A 5 15.10 10.14 25.19
C PHE A 5 16.40 9.54 25.77
N TYR A 6 16.72 9.88 27.02
CA TYR A 6 18.02 9.65 27.65
C TYR A 6 19.19 10.12 26.78
N THR A 7 19.85 9.21 26.05
CA THR A 7 20.97 9.51 25.14
C THR A 7 20.61 9.33 23.66
N THR A 8 19.38 8.91 23.37
CA THR A 8 18.93 8.58 22.01
C THR A 8 18.22 9.76 21.38
N ARG A 9 18.66 10.18 20.20
CA ARG A 9 18.00 11.22 19.40
C ARG A 9 17.16 10.59 18.30
N ILE A 10 15.85 10.74 18.40
CA ILE A 10 14.88 10.27 17.42
C ILE A 10 14.52 11.42 16.49
N THR A 11 14.71 11.23 15.19
CA THR A 11 14.39 12.25 14.19
C THR A 11 13.29 11.74 13.27
N TRP A 12 12.18 12.46 13.20
CA TRP A 12 11.08 12.16 12.30
C TRP A 12 11.26 12.92 10.99
N THR A 13 11.16 12.19 9.88
CA THR A 13 11.08 12.75 8.53
C THR A 13 9.69 12.51 8.00
N ILE A 14 8.90 13.57 7.82
CA ILE A 14 7.63 13.48 7.11
C ILE A 14 7.97 13.48 5.61
N ARG A 15 7.68 12.38 4.92
CA ARG A 15 7.71 12.32 3.46
C ARG A 15 6.28 12.38 2.96
N PRO A 16 5.81 13.48 2.35
CA PRO A 16 4.47 13.53 1.81
C PRO A 16 4.34 12.47 0.72
N VAL A 17 3.33 11.61 0.86
CA VAL A 17 2.94 10.67 -0.18
C VAL A 17 1.96 11.40 -1.09
N ILE A 18 2.29 11.46 -2.38
CA ILE A 18 1.38 11.99 -3.39
C ILE A 18 0.42 10.86 -3.76
N PHE A 19 -0.86 11.02 -3.40
CA PHE A 19 -1.92 10.14 -3.90
C PHE A 19 -2.24 10.57 -5.33
N VAL A 20 -1.75 9.83 -6.31
CA VAL A 20 -2.10 10.06 -7.71
C VAL A 20 -3.55 9.58 -7.89
N PRO A 21 -4.47 10.42 -8.41
CA PRO A 21 -5.81 9.95 -8.72
C PRO A 21 -5.70 8.81 -9.73
N LEU A 22 -6.47 7.75 -9.52
CA LEU A 22 -6.65 6.70 -10.52
C LEU A 22 -7.11 7.39 -11.81
N ALA A 23 -6.23 7.44 -12.82
CA ALA A 23 -6.58 7.97 -14.12
C ALA A 23 -7.84 7.25 -14.60
N HIS A 24 -8.78 7.99 -15.18
CA HIS A 24 -9.95 7.41 -15.81
C HIS A 24 -9.48 6.46 -16.92
N ARG A 25 -9.37 5.17 -16.59
CA ARG A 25 -9.02 4.15 -17.57
C ARG A 25 -10.22 4.01 -18.49
N GLN A 26 -9.98 4.13 -19.80
CA GLN A 26 -10.94 3.79 -20.85
C GLN A 26 -11.19 2.26 -20.95
N GLY A 27 -11.09 1.57 -19.81
CA GLY A 27 -11.33 0.16 -19.60
C GLY A 27 -12.04 0.05 -18.25
N THR A 28 -13.36 0.22 -18.28
CA THR A 28 -14.26 -0.10 -17.15
C THR A 28 -14.22 -1.59 -16.83
N GLU A 29 -13.73 -2.39 -17.78
CA GLU A 29 -13.53 -3.83 -17.66
C GLU A 29 -12.05 -4.15 -17.48
N LEU A 30 -11.80 -5.15 -16.64
CA LEU A 30 -10.47 -5.72 -16.48
C LEU A 30 -10.13 -6.58 -17.71
N PRO A 31 -8.85 -6.75 -18.06
CA PRO A 31 -8.46 -7.71 -19.10
C PRO A 31 -8.95 -9.11 -18.72
N ALA A 32 -9.28 -9.93 -19.73
CA ALA A 32 -9.88 -11.27 -19.51
C ALA A 32 -9.13 -12.12 -18.46
N CYS A 33 -7.80 -12.06 -18.46
CA CYS A 33 -6.95 -12.79 -17.52
C CYS A 33 -7.13 -12.40 -16.04
N ALA A 34 -7.72 -11.24 -15.75
CA ALA A 34 -7.97 -10.81 -14.37
C ALA A 34 -9.10 -11.62 -13.70
N TYR A 35 -10.07 -12.10 -14.49
CA TYR A 35 -11.17 -12.92 -13.98
C TYR A 35 -10.75 -14.36 -13.68
N ASP A 36 -9.61 -14.80 -14.21
CA ASP A 36 -9.03 -16.13 -13.94
C ASP A 36 -8.36 -16.21 -12.56
N PHE A 37 -8.18 -15.07 -11.87
CA PHE A 37 -7.57 -15.05 -10.55
C PHE A 37 -8.50 -15.65 -9.49
N LYS A 38 -8.19 -16.87 -9.04
CA LYS A 38 -8.90 -17.53 -7.95
C LYS A 38 -8.33 -17.07 -6.60
N PRO A 39 -9.16 -16.59 -5.64
CA PRO A 39 -8.71 -16.31 -4.29
C PRO A 39 -7.99 -17.54 -3.72
N ARG A 40 -6.82 -17.33 -3.12
CA ARG A 40 -6.17 -18.39 -2.36
C ARG A 40 -7.12 -18.79 -1.24
N PRO A 41 -7.44 -20.09 -1.05
CA PRO A 41 -8.19 -20.51 0.12
C PRO A 41 -7.50 -19.98 1.39
N PRO A 42 -8.26 -19.63 2.43
CA PRO A 42 -7.67 -19.19 3.69
C PRO A 42 -6.62 -20.23 4.11
N GLN A 43 -5.40 -19.76 4.31
CA GLN A 43 -4.35 -20.61 4.83
C GLN A 43 -4.82 -21.08 6.20
N ARG A 44 -5.09 -22.38 6.33
CA ARG A 44 -5.39 -22.98 7.63
C ARG A 44 -4.11 -22.87 8.44
N THR A 45 -4.06 -21.92 9.36
CA THR A 45 -3.09 -21.96 10.45
C THR A 45 -3.62 -23.01 11.42
N ASP A 46 -2.88 -24.12 11.54
CA ASP A 46 -3.03 -25.10 12.62
C ASP A 46 -2.55 -24.46 13.93
#